data_AF-A0A840HNQ2-F1
#
_entry.id   AF-A0A840HNQ2-F1
#
_cell.length_a   1.000
_cell.length_b   1.000
_cell.length_c   1.000
_cell.angle_alpha   90.00
_cell.angle_beta   90.00
_cell.angle_gamma   90.00
#
_symmetry.space_group_name_H-M   'P 1'
#
loop_
_entity.id
_entity.type
_entity.pdbx_description
1 polymer ?
#
loop_
_entity_poly.entity_id
_entity_poly.type
_entity_poly.pdbx_seq_one_letter_code
_entity_poly.pdbx_strand_id
1 'polypeptide(L)'
;MEDYVGKFKQAFPRDTPPVTFDYFAKALKTFEATLTTPAAPFDQYLNGHGNALDDHQKVGLRLFMDKGCGSCHNGINIGGQEFFPFGVIERPDIKLLPAADQGRFAVTKAPATDTCSASPLCATLPCELPTSTRVRFGRSRKP
;
A
#
# COMPACT_ATOMS: atom_id res chain seq x y z
N MET A 1 -18.43 -27.16 -10.18
CA MET A 1 -16.96 -27.20 -10.10
C MET A 1 -16.29 -27.62 -11.40
N GLU A 2 -16.95 -28.39 -12.29
CA GLU A 2 -16.37 -28.76 -13.60
C GLU A 2 -15.95 -27.55 -14.46
N ASP A 3 -16.71 -26.45 -14.40
CA ASP A 3 -16.38 -25.18 -15.06
C ASP A 3 -15.01 -24.62 -14.66
N TYR A 4 -14.62 -24.76 -13.38
CA TYR A 4 -13.30 -24.32 -12.91
C TYR A 4 -12.17 -25.17 -13.49
N VAL A 5 -12.35 -26.50 -13.54
CA VAL A 5 -11.33 -27.40 -14.12
C VAL A 5 -11.12 -27.09 -15.60
N GLY A 6 -12.20 -26.77 -16.33
CA GLY A 6 -12.13 -26.31 -17.72
C GLY A 6 -11.34 -25.01 -17.88
N LYS A 7 -11.65 -24.00 -17.07
CA LYS A 7 -10.94 -22.70 -17.07
C LYS A 7 -9.45 -22.83 -16.74
N PHE A 8 -9.10 -23.70 -15.78
CA PHE A 8 -7.70 -23.95 -15.43
C PHE A 8 -6.94 -24.66 -16.56
N LYS A 9 -7.56 -25.65 -17.23
CA LYS A 9 -6.97 -26.28 -18.41
C LYS A 9 -6.76 -25.29 -19.57
N GLN A 10 -7.65 -24.31 -19.73
CA GLN A 10 -7.51 -23.25 -20.74
C GLN A 10 -6.39 -22.26 -20.37
N ALA A 11 -6.31 -21.85 -19.10
CA ALA A 11 -5.30 -20.91 -18.63
C ALA A 11 -3.88 -21.51 -18.55
N PHE A 12 -3.79 -22.82 -18.28
CA PHE A 12 -2.53 -23.56 -18.10
C PHE A 12 -2.49 -24.83 -18.97
N PRO A 13 -2.48 -24.70 -20.31
CA PRO A 13 -2.66 -25.83 -21.23
C PRO A 13 -1.47 -26.79 -21.31
N ARG A 14 -0.30 -26.39 -20.78
CA ARG A 14 0.95 -27.18 -20.81
C ARG A 14 1.26 -27.86 -19.48
N ASP A 15 0.39 -27.71 -18.50
CA ASP A 15 0.66 -28.06 -17.10
C ASP A 15 -0.21 -29.24 -16.63
N THR A 16 0.43 -30.26 -16.07
CA THR A 16 -0.23 -31.46 -15.51
C THR A 16 0.32 -31.78 -14.12
N PRO A 17 -0.51 -31.87 -13.07
CA PRO A 17 -1.97 -31.69 -13.06
C PRO A 17 -2.40 -30.23 -13.27
N PRO A 18 -3.55 -29.98 -13.94
CA PRO A 18 -3.97 -28.63 -14.35
C PRO A 18 -4.51 -27.75 -13.20
N VAL A 19 -4.81 -28.35 -12.05
CA VAL A 19 -5.31 -27.64 -10.86
C VAL A 19 -4.39 -27.97 -9.70
N THR A 20 -3.54 -27.01 -9.35
CA THR A 20 -2.69 -27.03 -8.16
C THR A 20 -2.86 -25.73 -7.40
N PHE A 21 -2.42 -25.71 -6.14
CA PHE A 21 -2.40 -24.49 -5.35
C PHE A 21 -1.52 -23.40 -5.99
N ASP A 22 -0.42 -23.79 -6.64
CA ASP A 22 0.48 -22.86 -7.31
C ASP A 22 -0.19 -22.18 -8.52
N TYR A 23 -0.93 -22.94 -9.33
CA TYR A 23 -1.68 -22.35 -10.44
C TYR A 23 -2.84 -21.47 -9.95
N PHE A 24 -3.46 -21.82 -8.83
CA PHE A 24 -4.44 -20.95 -8.19
C PHE A 24 -3.81 -19.63 -7.74
N ALA A 25 -2.68 -19.69 -7.02
CA ALA A 25 -1.94 -18.49 -6.61
C ALA A 25 -1.48 -17.66 -7.82
N LYS A 26 -1.06 -18.30 -8.91
CA LYS A 26 -0.66 -17.62 -10.15
C LYS A 26 -1.85 -16.94 -10.85
N ALA A 27 -3.00 -17.61 -10.93
CA ALA A 27 -4.22 -17.03 -11.48
C ALA A 27 -4.67 -15.81 -10.66
N LEU A 28 -4.67 -15.93 -9.33
CA LEU A 28 -5.00 -14.83 -8.41
C LEU A 28 -4.03 -13.66 -8.55
N LYS A 29 -2.72 -13.92 -8.53
CA LYS A 29 -1.68 -12.89 -8.74
C LYS A 29 -1.87 -12.16 -10.07
N THR A 30 -2.22 -12.88 -11.13
CA THR A 30 -2.43 -12.28 -12.46
C THR A 30 -3.66 -11.38 -12.45
N PHE A 31 -4.74 -11.79 -11.80
CA PHE A 31 -5.92 -10.96 -11.60
C PHE A 31 -5.60 -9.70 -10.77
N GLU A 32 -4.92 -9.84 -9.62
CA GLU A 32 -4.49 -8.72 -8.78
C GLU A 32 -3.57 -7.75 -9.54
N ALA A 33 -2.70 -8.25 -10.42
CA ALA A 33 -1.85 -7.41 -11.26
C ALA A 33 -2.63 -6.54 -12.26
N THR A 34 -3.89 -6.89 -12.57
CA THR A 34 -4.77 -6.03 -13.38
C THR A 34 -5.48 -4.95 -12.57
N LEU A 35 -5.55 -5.09 -11.23
CA LEU A 35 -6.22 -4.15 -10.34
C LEU A 35 -5.33 -2.94 -10.05
N THR A 36 -5.04 -2.18 -11.10
CA THR A 36 -4.33 -0.91 -11.03
C THR A 36 -5.31 0.26 -11.13
N THR A 37 -4.98 1.39 -10.53
CA THR A 37 -5.79 2.63 -10.59
C THR A 37 -5.05 3.73 -11.35
N PRO A 38 -4.85 3.60 -12.67
CA PRO A 38 -4.12 4.60 -13.45
C PRO A 38 -4.93 5.89 -13.62
N ALA A 39 -4.22 6.95 -14.01
CA ALA A 39 -4.79 8.25 -14.40
C ALA A 39 -5.41 9.04 -13.24
N ALA A 40 -4.89 8.87 -12.02
CA ALA A 40 -5.18 9.80 -10.94
C ALA A 40 -4.77 11.23 -11.36
N PRO A 41 -5.43 12.29 -10.84
CA PRO A 41 -5.05 13.67 -11.15
C PRO A 41 -3.56 13.97 -10.88
N PHE A 42 -2.98 13.32 -9.87
CA PHE A 42 -1.56 13.37 -9.58
C PHE A 42 -0.70 12.74 -10.68
N ASP A 43 -1.08 11.57 -11.23
CA ASP A 43 -0.36 10.94 -12.34
C ASP A 43 -0.39 11.82 -13.59
N GLN A 44 -1.52 12.45 -13.87
CA GLN A 44 -1.66 13.38 -15.00
C GLN A 44 -0.76 14.60 -14.80
N TYR A 45 -0.69 15.13 -13.58
CA TYR A 45 0.22 16.21 -13.22
C TYR A 45 1.69 15.83 -13.42
N LEU A 46 2.10 14.63 -13.03
CA LEU A 46 3.45 14.11 -13.27
C LEU A 46 3.76 13.92 -14.76
N ASN A 47 2.76 13.57 -15.57
CA ASN A 47 2.88 13.44 -17.02
C ASN A 47 2.88 14.80 -17.77
N GLY A 48 2.95 15.92 -17.06
CA GLY A 48 3.07 17.26 -17.64
C GLY A 48 1.76 18.03 -17.78
N HIS A 49 0.63 17.47 -17.35
CA HIS A 49 -0.65 18.18 -17.32
C HIS A 49 -0.74 19.08 -16.07
N GLY A 50 -0.09 20.24 -16.10
CA GLY A 50 0.00 21.15 -14.95
C GLY A 50 -1.34 21.67 -14.39
N ASN A 51 -2.44 21.52 -15.14
CA ASN A 51 -3.80 21.89 -14.72
C ASN A 51 -4.58 20.71 -14.11
N ALA A 52 -3.99 19.52 -14.02
CA ALA A 52 -4.65 18.36 -13.41
C ALA A 52 -4.80 18.48 -11.89
N LEU A 53 -3.96 19.30 -11.25
CA LEU A 53 -4.10 19.66 -9.83
C LEU A 53 -4.58 21.11 -9.68
N ASP A 54 -5.51 21.31 -8.76
CA ASP A 54 -5.89 22.64 -8.30
C ASP A 54 -4.78 23.27 -7.42
N ASP A 55 -4.90 24.57 -7.14
CA ASP A 55 -3.89 25.31 -6.38
C ASP A 55 -3.73 24.80 -4.95
N HIS A 56 -4.81 24.35 -4.31
CA HIS A 56 -4.76 23.80 -2.97
C HIS A 56 -4.03 22.44 -2.95
N GLN A 57 -4.25 21.60 -3.95
CA GLN A 57 -3.56 20.33 -4.14
C GLN A 57 -2.07 20.54 -4.41
N LYS A 58 -1.70 21.57 -5.19
CA LYS A 58 -0.29 21.94 -5.42
C LYS A 58 0.39 22.40 -4.12
N VAL A 59 -0.30 23.18 -3.29
CA VAL A 59 0.18 23.56 -1.96
C VAL A 59 0.35 22.33 -1.07
N GLY A 60 -0.61 21.40 -1.08
CA GLY A 60 -0.52 20.14 -0.36
C GLY A 60 0.67 19.28 -0.79
N LEU A 61 0.92 19.18 -2.10
CA LEU A 61 2.08 18.48 -2.65
C LEU A 61 3.40 19.12 -2.20
N ARG A 62 3.48 20.46 -2.23
CA ARG A 62 4.64 21.20 -1.73
C ARG A 62 4.90 20.91 -0.25
N LEU A 63 3.85 20.96 0.58
CA LEU A 63 3.95 20.61 2.00
C LEU A 63 4.39 19.17 2.22
N PHE A 64 3.88 18.22 1.44
CA PHE A 64 4.25 16.81 1.52
C PHE A 64 5.75 16.60 1.25
N MET A 65 6.31 17.30 0.26
CA MET A 65 7.74 17.27 -0.03
C MET A 65 8.55 17.99 1.06
N ASP A 66 8.16 19.21 1.43
CA ASP A 66 8.90 20.06 2.36
C ASP A 66 8.92 19.48 3.79
N LYS A 67 7.88 18.74 4.19
CA LYS A 67 7.81 18.04 5.49
C LYS A 67 8.50 16.68 5.49
N GLY A 68 9.07 16.26 4.35
CA GLY A 68 9.82 15.01 4.25
C GLY A 68 8.95 13.76 4.18
N CYS A 69 7.64 13.87 3.89
CA CYS A 69 6.76 12.70 3.75
C CYS A 69 7.22 11.78 2.61
N GLY A 70 7.77 12.37 1.54
CA GLY A 70 8.36 11.66 0.41
C GLY A 70 9.60 10.82 0.74
N SER A 71 10.21 10.97 1.93
CA SER A 71 11.32 10.10 2.35
C SER A 71 10.89 8.65 2.50
N CYS A 72 9.66 8.41 2.99
CA CYS A 72 9.10 7.07 3.16
C CYS A 72 7.97 6.76 2.16
N HIS A 73 7.28 7.77 1.65
CA HIS A 73 6.16 7.64 0.71
C HIS A 73 6.55 8.11 -0.69
N ASN A 74 7.28 7.27 -1.42
CA ASN A 74 7.79 7.57 -2.76
C ASN A 74 7.56 6.40 -3.75
N GLY A 75 8.03 6.59 -4.97
CA GLY A 75 7.86 5.64 -6.07
C GLY A 75 6.46 5.67 -6.69
N ILE A 76 6.18 4.70 -7.54
CA ILE A 76 4.96 4.66 -8.37
C ILE A 76 3.66 4.63 -7.55
N ASN A 77 3.69 4.03 -6.36
CA ASN A 77 2.53 3.95 -5.47
C ASN A 77 2.59 4.92 -4.28
N ILE A 78 3.60 5.79 -4.24
CA ILE A 78 3.80 6.78 -3.16
C ILE A 78 3.81 6.06 -1.79
N GLY A 79 4.67 5.04 -1.68
CA GLY A 79 4.75 4.12 -0.53
C GLY A 79 4.84 2.64 -0.92
N GLY A 80 4.90 1.76 0.08
CA GLY A 80 4.81 0.31 -0.05
C GLY A 80 6.11 -0.42 -0.43
N GLN A 81 7.21 0.30 -0.66
CA GLN A 81 8.46 -0.28 -1.17
C GLN A 81 9.43 -0.70 -0.05
N GLU A 82 9.43 0.05 1.06
CA GLU A 82 10.41 -0.08 2.13
C GLU A 82 9.75 -0.14 3.52
N PHE A 83 10.53 -0.59 4.50
CA PHE A 83 10.11 -0.73 5.89
C PHE A 83 10.79 0.30 6.75
N PHE A 84 10.02 1.00 7.57
CA PHE A 84 10.50 2.05 8.45
C PHE A 84 10.03 1.78 9.89
N PRO A 85 10.81 2.16 10.91
CA PRO A 85 10.38 2.05 12.29
C PRO A 85 9.17 2.96 12.53
N PHE A 86 8.09 2.42 13.06
CA PHE A 86 6.89 3.19 13.33
C PHE A 86 7.08 4.02 14.61
N GLY A 87 7.18 5.36 14.45
CA GLY A 87 7.53 6.27 15.54
C GLY A 87 8.99 6.74 15.52
N VAL A 88 9.52 7.07 14.33
CA VAL A 88 10.91 7.53 14.13
C VAL A 88 11.30 8.69 15.05
N ILE A 89 10.38 9.64 15.27
CA ILE A 89 10.61 10.82 16.09
C ILE A 89 10.08 10.62 17.51
N GLU A 90 8.83 10.17 17.61
CA GLU A 90 8.18 9.88 18.88
C GLU A 90 7.50 8.52 18.79
N ARG A 91 7.66 7.72 19.85
CA ARG A 91 6.99 6.43 19.93
C ARG A 91 5.48 6.67 20.13
N PRO A 92 4.63 6.18 19.22
CA PRO A 92 3.20 6.39 19.30
C PRO A 92 2.59 5.62 20.50
N ASP A 93 1.42 6.07 20.94
CA ASP A 93 0.66 5.43 22.03
C ASP A 93 0.46 3.93 21.78
N ILE A 94 0.41 3.13 22.85
CA ILE A 94 0.16 1.68 22.81
C ILE A 94 -1.12 1.29 22.05
N LYS A 95 -2.09 2.20 21.93
CA LYS A 95 -3.30 2.01 21.12
C LYS A 95 -3.00 1.95 19.62
N LEU A 96 -1.96 2.65 19.18
CA LEU A 96 -1.51 2.72 17.79
C LEU A 96 -0.39 1.72 17.52
N LEU A 97 0.47 1.43 18.51
CA LEU A 97 1.53 0.43 18.43
C LEU A 97 1.45 -0.54 19.64
N PRO A 98 0.59 -1.56 19.56
CA PRO A 98 0.47 -2.56 20.62
C PRO A 98 1.77 -3.35 20.77
N ALA A 99 2.16 -3.69 22.00
CA ALA A 99 3.37 -4.48 22.26
C ALA A 99 3.37 -5.88 21.61
N ALA A 100 2.20 -6.39 21.24
CA ALA A 100 2.05 -7.65 20.50
C ALA A 100 2.44 -7.53 19.02
N ASP A 101 2.46 -6.32 18.46
CA ASP A 101 2.88 -6.08 17.08
C ASP A 101 4.37 -5.76 17.03
N GLN A 102 5.17 -6.79 16.76
CA GLN A 102 6.61 -6.67 16.62
C GLN A 102 7.02 -6.18 15.21
N GLY A 103 6.06 -5.91 14.32
CA GLY A 103 6.32 -5.55 12.93
C GLY A 103 7.20 -6.58 12.23
N ARG A 104 8.16 -6.10 11.45
CA ARG A 104 9.07 -6.93 10.64
C ARG A 104 9.98 -7.84 11.46
N PHE A 105 10.25 -7.52 12.73
CA PHE A 105 11.01 -8.39 13.62
C PHE A 105 10.38 -9.78 13.78
N ALA A 106 9.05 -9.88 13.72
CA ALA A 106 8.36 -11.17 13.80
C ALA A 106 8.83 -12.16 12.72
N VAL A 107 9.19 -11.64 11.54
CA VAL A 107 9.63 -12.42 10.36
C VAL A 107 11.15 -12.60 10.32
N THR A 108 11.91 -11.53 10.53
CA THR A 108 13.38 -11.53 10.32
C THR A 108 14.18 -11.94 11.56
N LYS A 109 13.61 -11.78 12.77
CA LYS A 109 14.31 -11.90 14.06
C LYS A 109 15.53 -10.96 14.22
N ALA A 110 15.66 -9.95 13.36
CA ALA A 110 16.78 -9.01 13.36
C ALA A 110 16.46 -7.79 14.24
N PRO A 111 17.25 -7.47 15.29
CA PRO A 111 16.94 -6.39 16.24
C PRO A 111 16.67 -5.03 15.60
N ALA A 112 17.36 -4.72 14.50
CA ALA A 112 17.18 -3.48 13.74
C ALA A 112 15.82 -3.35 13.02
N THR A 113 14.95 -4.36 13.11
CA THR A 113 13.62 -4.37 12.47
C THR A 113 12.47 -4.37 13.47
N ASP A 114 12.77 -4.15 14.76
CA ASP A 114 11.75 -4.03 15.80
C ASP A 114 10.81 -2.87 15.48
N THR A 115 9.50 -3.16 15.49
CA THR A 115 8.42 -2.21 15.15
C THR A 115 8.48 -1.61 13.74
N CYS A 116 9.32 -2.16 12.85
CA CYS A 116 9.37 -1.71 11.46
C CYS A 116 8.14 -2.19 10.69
N SER A 117 7.46 -1.27 10.02
CA SER A 117 6.29 -1.54 9.19
C SER A 117 6.52 -0.99 7.79
N ALA A 118 5.86 -1.60 6.79
CA ALA A 118 5.89 -1.06 5.44
C ALA A 118 5.14 0.28 5.41
N SER A 119 5.68 1.28 4.72
CA SER A 119 4.94 2.53 4.49
C SER A 119 3.68 2.24 3.65
N PRO A 120 2.49 2.69 4.07
CA PRO A 120 1.28 2.43 3.29
C PRO A 120 1.29 3.17 1.95
N LEU A 121 0.53 2.65 0.99
CA LEU A 121 0.36 3.22 -0.35
C LEU A 121 -0.50 4.48 -0.24
N CYS A 122 0.00 5.64 -0.67
CA CYS A 122 -0.83 6.85 -0.71
C CYS A 122 -1.70 6.95 -1.97
N ALA A 123 -1.39 6.16 -3.01
CA ALA A 123 -2.10 6.21 -4.30
C ALA A 123 -3.60 5.88 -4.19
N THR A 124 -4.01 5.04 -3.24
CA THR A 124 -5.40 4.61 -3.01
C THR A 124 -6.01 5.15 -1.73
N LEU A 125 -5.27 6.00 -0.99
CA LEU A 125 -5.62 6.50 0.34
C LEU A 125 -7.05 7.06 0.48
N PRO A 126 -7.61 7.80 -0.49
CA PRO A 126 -8.99 8.30 -0.38
C PRO A 126 -10.06 7.20 -0.30
N CYS A 127 -9.78 6.02 -0.85
CA CYS A 127 -10.70 4.89 -0.90
C CYS A 127 -10.54 3.89 0.25
N GLU A 128 -9.43 3.95 1.00
CA GLU A 128 -9.04 2.92 1.99
C GLU A 128 -9.27 3.33 3.45
N LEU A 129 -10.06 4.38 3.70
CA LEU A 129 -10.35 4.79 5.08
C LEU A 129 -11.06 3.67 5.86
N PRO A 130 -10.57 3.29 7.06
CA PRO A 130 -9.55 3.97 7.88
C PRO A 130 -8.07 3.64 7.57
N THR A 131 -7.23 4.67 7.51
CA THR A 131 -5.81 4.70 7.04
C THR A 131 -4.75 4.10 7.96
N SER A 132 -5.16 3.32 8.96
CA SER A 132 -4.27 2.31 9.53
C SER A 132 -5.12 1.08 9.80
N THR A 133 -4.50 -0.09 9.71
CA THR A 133 -5.11 -1.41 9.86
C THR A 133 -5.99 -1.54 11.11
N ARG A 134 -5.96 -0.59 12.07
CA ARG A 134 -6.94 -0.44 13.16
C ARG A 134 -7.34 0.99 13.57
N VAL A 135 -6.93 2.05 12.88
CA VAL A 135 -7.07 3.44 13.41
C VAL A 135 -8.16 4.24 12.71
N ARG A 136 -9.29 4.45 13.40
CA ARG A 136 -10.22 5.55 13.08
C ARG A 136 -9.57 6.88 13.49
N PHE A 137 -9.04 7.63 12.53
CA PHE A 137 -8.74 9.05 12.75
C PHE A 137 -10.06 9.81 12.93
N GLY A 138 -10.47 10.01 14.18
CA GLY A 138 -11.57 10.90 14.51
C GLY A 138 -11.20 12.34 14.16
N ARG A 139 -12.02 13.01 13.34
CA ARG A 139 -11.94 14.47 13.16
C ARG A 139 -12.19 15.14 14.52
N SER A 140 -11.13 15.49 15.24
CA SER A 140 -11.23 16.45 16.34
C SER A 140 -11.43 17.82 15.71
N ARG A 141 -12.69 18.23 15.55
CA ARG A 141 -13.01 19.66 15.46
C ARG A 141 -12.83 20.22 16.87
N LYS A 142 -11.74 20.95 17.10
CA LYS A 142 -11.66 21.84 18.26
C LYS A 142 -12.59 23.05 18.02
N PRO A 143 -13.18 23.61 19.10
CA PRO A 143 -14.19 24.66 19.04
C PRO A 143 -13.66 25.97 18.46
#